data_AF-W2HHJ6-F1
#
_entry.id   AF-W2HHJ6-F1
#
_cell.length_a   1.000
_cell.length_b   1.000
_cell.length_c   1.000
_cell.angle_alpha   90.00
_cell.angle_beta   90.00
_cell.angle_gamma   90.00
#
_symmetry.space_group_name_H-M   'P 1'
#
loop_
_entity.id
_entity.type
_entity.pdbx_description
1 polymer ?
#
loop_
_entity_poly.entity_id
_entity_poly.type
_entity_poly.pdbx_seq_one_letter_code
_entity_poly.pdbx_strand_id
1 'polypeptide(L)'
;MKFRSDFCLCILAFLMNRLTAYNIGIGKTDITGPAAEIVMMGFADVNETTAGVLNRLYARAFVIEDPDANSRIVFVNFDVMSVMQLVHQEVLLQLADKYEGVYTDQNVILHATHTHAGPGGTAGYNLYDITISGFVPENFDKIVSGIVEAIDAAHNSLERGVIRWNKGEVVKGGKNRSPSAYLANPASERALYNGDVDTTMRALHFLGEEGKLRGVLAFYPVHPTSLTWKNHLISGDNKGYAEFLLEDELDNVIVGIGISNAADVSPNLIDNGDGTYRGEGNTTIQSAEIVGKRQYDALSALLNTESELIQGSIVAKLSYVDFSNVSLTETNVMGNDSYANRTCRAVVGQNFAAGTEDGRGTEANVTEGDLRPNEQLVSLGALLQETPKWVKDC
;
A
#
# COMPACT_ATOMS: atom_id res chain seq x y z
N MET A 1 16.31 0.48 -80.42
CA MET A 1 16.64 -0.55 -79.41
C MET A 1 16.45 0.03 -78.03
N LYS A 2 15.67 -0.68 -77.21
CA LYS A 2 15.26 -0.34 -75.84
C LYS A 2 16.48 -0.38 -74.91
N PHE A 3 16.66 0.66 -74.08
CA PHE A 3 17.33 0.53 -72.79
C PHE A 3 16.32 0.94 -71.71
N ARG A 4 15.74 -0.08 -71.06
CA ARG A 4 15.17 0.04 -69.72
C ARG A 4 16.37 0.06 -68.77
N SER A 5 16.47 1.11 -67.96
CA SER A 5 17.29 1.10 -66.75
C SER A 5 16.30 1.05 -65.60
N ASP A 6 16.24 -0.11 -64.95
CA ASP A 6 15.33 -0.40 -63.87
C ASP A 6 15.63 0.49 -62.66
N PHE A 7 14.61 1.23 -62.25
CA PHE A 7 14.55 1.97 -61.00
C PHE A 7 14.51 0.94 -59.87
N CYS A 8 15.67 0.60 -59.30
CA CYS A 8 15.75 -0.21 -58.10
C CYS A 8 15.23 0.63 -56.94
N LEU A 9 13.91 0.57 -56.72
CA LEU A 9 13.25 1.10 -55.55
C LEU A 9 13.67 0.23 -54.36
N CYS A 10 14.79 0.59 -53.72
CA CYS A 10 15.10 0.08 -52.39
C CYS A 10 14.02 0.60 -51.43
N ILE A 11 12.95 -0.19 -51.27
CA ILE A 11 12.04 -0.06 -50.13
C ILE A 11 12.86 -0.46 -48.91
N LEU A 12 13.55 0.51 -48.32
CA LEU A 12 13.87 0.45 -46.89
C LEU A 12 12.51 0.44 -46.19
N ALA A 13 11.99 -0.75 -45.92
CA ALA A 13 11.00 -0.95 -44.89
C ALA A 13 11.69 -0.50 -43.59
N PHE A 14 11.51 0.77 -43.24
CA PHE A 14 11.65 1.20 -41.87
C PHE A 14 10.66 0.33 -41.09
N LEU A 15 11.17 -0.75 -40.50
CA LEU A 15 10.64 -1.29 -39.26
C LEU A 15 10.74 -0.13 -38.25
N MET A 16 9.77 0.78 -38.32
CA MET A 16 9.38 1.53 -37.14
C MET A 16 9.01 0.45 -36.14
N ASN A 17 9.91 0.16 -35.19
CA ASN A 17 9.47 -0.40 -33.92
C ASN A 17 8.35 0.53 -33.48
N ARG A 18 7.10 0.11 -33.68
CA ARG A 18 5.98 0.79 -33.07
C ARG A 18 6.24 0.62 -31.58
N LEU A 19 6.60 1.71 -30.93
CA LEU A 19 6.57 1.79 -29.48
C LEU A 19 5.21 1.24 -29.06
N THR A 20 5.20 0.17 -28.27
CA THR A 20 3.98 -0.36 -27.68
C THR A 20 3.37 0.77 -26.86
N ALA A 21 2.26 1.31 -27.35
CA ALA A 21 1.58 2.43 -26.73
C ALA A 21 0.29 1.90 -26.10
N TYR A 22 0.13 2.18 -24.83
CA TYR A 22 -1.08 1.86 -24.07
C TYR A 22 -2.06 3.02 -24.18
N ASN A 23 -3.35 2.77 -23.92
CA ASN A 23 -4.26 3.83 -23.55
C ASN A 23 -4.20 3.97 -22.02
N ILE A 24 -3.86 5.17 -21.55
CA ILE A 24 -3.61 5.46 -20.14
C ILE A 24 -4.64 6.49 -19.67
N GLY A 25 -5.37 6.12 -18.63
CA GLY A 25 -6.34 6.96 -17.95
C GLY A 25 -5.89 7.19 -16.52
N ILE A 26 -5.96 8.43 -16.04
CA ILE A 26 -5.56 8.78 -14.68
C ILE A 26 -6.63 9.67 -14.05
N GLY A 27 -7.00 9.37 -12.81
CA GLY A 27 -8.07 10.04 -12.09
C GLY A 27 -7.76 10.16 -10.62
N LYS A 28 -8.26 11.23 -9.99
CA LYS A 28 -8.09 11.50 -8.57
C LYS A 28 -9.38 12.03 -7.96
N THR A 29 -9.79 11.47 -6.83
CA THR A 29 -10.99 11.91 -6.09
C THR A 29 -10.72 11.93 -4.60
N ASP A 30 -11.39 12.84 -3.90
CA ASP A 30 -11.36 12.94 -2.43
C ASP A 30 -12.15 11.81 -1.76
N ILE A 31 -11.53 11.11 -0.81
CA ILE A 31 -12.12 10.04 0.02
C ILE A 31 -12.14 10.39 1.52
N THR A 32 -11.96 11.65 1.88
CA THR A 32 -11.90 12.11 3.27
C THR A 32 -13.23 11.86 3.98
N GLY A 33 -13.21 10.97 4.96
CA GLY A 33 -14.36 10.64 5.81
C GLY A 33 -14.64 11.64 6.93
N PRO A 34 -15.41 11.25 7.96
CA PRO A 34 -15.83 12.12 9.05
C PRO A 34 -14.66 12.70 9.85
N ALA A 35 -14.59 14.02 9.93
CA ALA A 35 -13.50 14.76 10.56
C ALA A 35 -13.66 14.99 12.07
N ALA A 36 -14.70 14.45 12.70
CA ALA A 36 -14.95 14.57 14.12
C ALA A 36 -15.49 13.26 14.72
N GLU A 37 -15.04 12.93 15.94
CA GLU A 37 -15.61 11.93 16.86
C GLU A 37 -15.56 10.46 16.36
N ILE A 38 -14.88 10.18 15.26
CA ILE A 38 -14.65 8.80 14.78
C ILE A 38 -13.24 8.37 15.16
N VAL A 39 -13.12 7.21 15.82
CA VAL A 39 -11.80 6.64 16.14
C VAL A 39 -11.02 6.37 14.85
N MET A 40 -9.75 6.73 14.85
CA MET A 40 -8.84 6.60 13.73
C MET A 40 -8.36 5.15 13.60
N MET A 41 -8.08 4.73 12.37
CA MET A 41 -7.70 3.35 12.06
C MET A 41 -6.18 3.20 12.01
N GLY A 42 -5.62 2.37 12.87
CA GLY A 42 -4.20 2.03 12.85
C GLY A 42 -3.65 1.67 14.21
N PHE A 43 -3.63 2.63 15.15
CA PHE A 43 -3.03 2.44 16.47
C PHE A 43 -3.91 1.69 17.47
N ALA A 44 -5.19 1.46 17.14
CA ALA A 44 -6.14 0.75 18.00
C ALA A 44 -6.34 1.41 19.38
N ASP A 45 -6.15 2.74 19.48
CA ASP A 45 -6.43 3.53 20.68
C ASP A 45 -7.84 4.13 20.59
N VAL A 46 -8.71 3.72 21.52
CA VAL A 46 -10.11 4.18 21.57
C VAL A 46 -10.26 5.69 21.81
N ASN A 47 -9.21 6.37 22.26
CA ASN A 47 -9.21 7.82 22.46
C ASN A 47 -8.72 8.60 21.23
N GLU A 48 -8.10 7.94 20.25
CA GLU A 48 -7.61 8.56 19.03
C GLU A 48 -8.77 8.85 18.07
N THR A 49 -9.59 9.85 18.41
CA THR A 49 -10.73 10.27 17.59
C THR A 49 -10.37 11.41 16.66
N THR A 50 -10.97 11.45 15.46
CA THR A 50 -10.84 12.58 14.54
C THR A 50 -11.35 13.86 15.21
N ALA A 51 -10.64 14.97 15.01
CA ALA A 51 -10.97 16.30 15.54
C ALA A 51 -10.59 17.43 14.55
N GLY A 52 -10.41 17.09 13.28
CA GLY A 52 -10.07 18.02 12.21
C GLY A 52 -9.40 17.33 11.02
N VAL A 53 -8.95 18.15 10.07
CA VAL A 53 -8.25 17.70 8.87
C VAL A 53 -6.96 18.50 8.75
N LEU A 54 -5.82 17.80 8.68
CA LEU A 54 -4.53 18.40 8.33
C LEU A 54 -4.40 18.50 6.81
N ASN A 55 -4.65 17.39 6.12
CA ASN A 55 -4.78 17.32 4.67
C ASN A 55 -5.78 16.22 4.29
N ARG A 56 -6.49 16.44 3.18
CA ARG A 56 -7.47 15.49 2.67
C ARG A 56 -6.81 14.19 2.21
N LEU A 57 -7.61 13.13 2.21
CA LEU A 57 -7.29 11.78 1.75
C LEU A 57 -7.80 11.62 0.31
N TYR A 58 -7.03 10.99 -0.56
CA TYR A 58 -7.42 10.84 -1.97
C TYR A 58 -7.31 9.39 -2.46
N ALA A 59 -8.19 9.03 -3.39
CA ALA A 59 -8.04 7.88 -4.25
C ALA A 59 -7.47 8.31 -5.60
N ARG A 60 -6.43 7.61 -6.07
CA ARG A 60 -5.72 7.89 -7.32
C ARG A 60 -5.72 6.64 -8.18
N ALA A 61 -6.47 6.69 -9.27
CA ALA A 61 -6.67 5.56 -10.18
C ALA A 61 -5.81 5.70 -11.44
N PHE A 62 -5.21 4.60 -11.85
CA PHE A 62 -4.39 4.44 -13.04
C PHE A 62 -4.98 3.31 -13.86
N VAL A 63 -5.72 3.65 -14.91
CA VAL A 63 -6.26 2.70 -15.89
C VAL A 63 -5.23 2.53 -17.00
N ILE A 64 -4.88 1.29 -17.29
CA ILE A 64 -3.98 0.93 -18.38
C ILE A 64 -4.72 -0.04 -19.28
N GLU A 65 -4.84 0.30 -20.56
CA GLU A 65 -5.42 -0.54 -21.58
C GLU A 65 -4.37 -0.87 -22.65
N ASP A 66 -4.26 -2.16 -22.96
CA ASP A 66 -3.54 -2.68 -24.10
C ASP A 66 -4.51 -2.71 -25.30
N PRO A 67 -4.37 -1.79 -26.27
CA PRO A 67 -5.27 -1.71 -27.41
C PRO A 67 -5.13 -2.90 -28.36
N ASP A 68 -4.02 -3.64 -28.32
CA ASP A 68 -3.78 -4.78 -29.21
C ASP A 68 -4.37 -6.07 -28.63
N ALA A 69 -4.36 -6.22 -27.30
CA ALA A 69 -4.93 -7.37 -26.61
C ALA A 69 -6.40 -7.16 -26.15
N ASN A 70 -6.95 -5.95 -26.29
CA ASN A 70 -8.25 -5.56 -25.74
C ASN A 70 -8.37 -5.93 -24.25
N SER A 71 -7.30 -5.68 -23.49
CA SER A 71 -7.21 -5.98 -22.06
C SER A 71 -6.97 -4.70 -21.29
N ARG A 72 -7.53 -4.63 -20.09
CA ARG A 72 -7.50 -3.44 -19.25
C ARG A 72 -7.25 -3.83 -17.81
N ILE A 73 -6.47 -3.04 -17.11
CA ILE A 73 -6.27 -3.11 -15.66
C ILE A 73 -6.48 -1.73 -15.05
N VAL A 74 -6.99 -1.68 -13.84
CA VAL A 74 -7.00 -0.46 -13.04
C VAL A 74 -6.28 -0.70 -11.72
N PHE A 75 -5.34 0.17 -11.39
CA PHE A 75 -4.68 0.22 -10.11
C PHE A 75 -5.12 1.48 -9.38
N VAL A 76 -5.62 1.37 -8.15
CA VAL A 76 -6.02 2.52 -7.33
C VAL A 76 -5.15 2.56 -6.08
N ASN A 77 -4.31 3.58 -5.96
CA ASN A 77 -3.61 3.90 -4.71
C ASN A 77 -4.43 4.92 -3.91
N PHE A 78 -4.75 4.64 -2.65
CA PHE A 78 -5.60 5.54 -1.88
C PHE A 78 -5.25 5.61 -0.39
N ASP A 79 -5.55 6.77 0.19
CA ASP A 79 -5.12 7.15 1.55
C ASP A 79 -6.00 6.55 2.65
N VAL A 80 -5.75 5.29 2.99
CA VAL A 80 -6.36 4.57 4.14
C VAL A 80 -5.34 3.63 4.79
N MET A 81 -5.67 3.05 5.94
CA MET A 81 -4.83 2.06 6.62
C MET A 81 -4.73 0.74 5.84
N SER A 82 -5.83 0.17 5.35
CA SER A 82 -5.79 -1.00 4.47
C SER A 82 -7.00 -1.05 3.56
N VAL A 83 -6.89 -1.87 2.52
CA VAL A 83 -8.03 -2.25 1.71
C VAL A 83 -8.82 -3.31 2.45
N MET A 84 -9.96 -2.90 3.03
CA MET A 84 -10.88 -3.82 3.66
C MET A 84 -11.60 -4.67 2.60
N GLN A 85 -11.82 -5.95 2.90
CA GLN A 85 -12.50 -6.87 1.97
C GLN A 85 -13.88 -6.34 1.57
N LEU A 86 -14.63 -5.79 2.54
CA LEU A 86 -15.95 -5.23 2.29
C LEU A 86 -15.90 -4.05 1.31
N VAL A 87 -14.91 -3.15 1.45
CA VAL A 87 -14.70 -2.03 0.51
C VAL A 87 -14.40 -2.55 -0.89
N HIS A 88 -13.51 -3.55 -1.02
CA HIS A 88 -13.19 -4.14 -2.32
C HIS A 88 -14.41 -4.78 -3.00
N GLN A 89 -15.19 -5.55 -2.24
CA GLN A 89 -16.40 -6.20 -2.78
C GLN A 89 -17.44 -5.18 -3.23
N GLU A 90 -17.68 -4.12 -2.45
CA GLU A 90 -18.65 -3.09 -2.80
C GLU A 90 -18.21 -2.27 -4.02
N VAL A 91 -16.93 -1.89 -4.11
CA VAL A 91 -16.38 -1.22 -5.30
C VAL A 91 -16.60 -2.08 -6.55
N LEU A 92 -16.32 -3.39 -6.48
CA LEU A 92 -16.56 -4.30 -7.60
C LEU A 92 -18.04 -4.38 -8.00
N LEU A 93 -18.96 -4.40 -7.03
CA LEU A 93 -20.40 -4.39 -7.31
C LEU A 93 -20.82 -3.13 -8.05
N GLN A 94 -20.37 -1.96 -7.60
CA GLN A 94 -20.71 -0.68 -8.25
C GLN A 94 -20.07 -0.52 -9.63
N LEU A 95 -18.83 -1.02 -9.81
CA LEU A 95 -18.18 -1.02 -11.12
C LEU A 95 -18.86 -1.99 -12.10
N ALA A 96 -19.34 -3.14 -11.62
CA ALA A 96 -20.08 -4.09 -12.44
C ALA A 96 -21.41 -3.50 -12.93
N ASP A 97 -22.12 -2.76 -12.08
CA ASP A 97 -23.34 -2.04 -12.47
C ASP A 97 -23.07 -0.92 -13.50
N LYS A 98 -21.98 -0.17 -13.31
CA LYS A 98 -21.67 1.00 -14.16
C LYS A 98 -21.01 0.68 -15.50
N TYR A 99 -20.13 -0.33 -15.56
CA TYR A 99 -19.29 -0.61 -16.74
C TYR A 99 -19.41 -2.04 -17.27
N GLU A 100 -20.42 -2.80 -16.86
CA GLU A 100 -20.79 -4.13 -17.38
C GLU A 100 -19.61 -4.96 -17.94
N GLY A 101 -18.86 -5.61 -17.05
CA GLY A 101 -17.80 -6.56 -17.42
C GLY A 101 -16.46 -5.94 -17.84
N VAL A 102 -16.34 -4.61 -17.95
CA VAL A 102 -15.03 -3.94 -18.20
C VAL A 102 -14.10 -4.06 -16.99
N TYR A 103 -14.66 -3.89 -15.78
CA TYR A 103 -13.94 -3.99 -14.52
C TYR A 103 -14.49 -5.17 -13.72
N THR A 104 -13.60 -6.05 -13.32
CA THR A 104 -13.87 -7.32 -12.63
C THR A 104 -12.86 -7.51 -11.51
N ASP A 105 -13.11 -8.50 -10.66
CA ASP A 105 -12.17 -8.92 -9.63
C ASP A 105 -10.79 -9.30 -10.20
N GLN A 106 -10.71 -9.74 -11.46
CA GLN A 106 -9.45 -10.09 -12.11
C GLN A 106 -8.54 -8.90 -12.42
N ASN A 107 -9.09 -7.70 -12.64
CA ASN A 107 -8.36 -6.57 -13.22
C ASN A 107 -8.54 -5.24 -12.46
N VAL A 108 -9.17 -5.26 -11.29
CA VAL A 108 -9.23 -4.13 -10.35
C VAL A 108 -8.29 -4.41 -9.18
N ILE A 109 -7.25 -3.59 -9.06
CA ILE A 109 -6.31 -3.63 -7.93
C ILE A 109 -6.57 -2.41 -7.06
N LEU A 110 -6.96 -2.64 -5.82
CA LEU A 110 -7.07 -1.62 -4.79
C LEU A 110 -5.84 -1.70 -3.88
N HIS A 111 -5.24 -0.57 -3.57
CA HIS A 111 -4.01 -0.48 -2.79
C HIS A 111 -4.05 0.70 -1.82
N ALA A 112 -3.76 0.43 -0.55
CA ALA A 112 -3.76 1.45 0.50
C ALA A 112 -2.35 2.02 0.70
N THR A 113 -2.25 3.31 1.04
CA THR A 113 -0.96 3.90 1.48
C THR A 113 -0.53 3.41 2.85
N HIS A 114 -1.47 2.89 3.64
CA HIS A 114 -1.33 2.49 5.04
C HIS A 114 -1.22 3.66 6.03
N THR A 115 -1.81 4.82 5.74
CA THR A 115 -1.88 5.91 6.73
C THR A 115 -2.66 5.47 7.96
N HIS A 116 -2.09 5.73 9.15
CA HIS A 116 -2.78 5.54 10.43
C HIS A 116 -3.62 6.78 10.80
N ALA A 117 -3.56 7.84 9.99
CA ALA A 117 -4.21 9.11 10.25
C ALA A 117 -5.55 9.30 9.50
N GLY A 118 -6.37 8.24 9.38
CA GLY A 118 -7.71 8.29 8.77
C GLY A 118 -8.79 7.69 9.67
N PRO A 119 -10.07 8.09 9.53
CA PRO A 119 -11.17 7.50 10.29
C PRO A 119 -11.34 6.01 9.98
N GLY A 120 -11.73 5.21 10.99
CA GLY A 120 -11.94 3.76 10.85
C GLY A 120 -13.39 3.32 10.56
N GLY A 121 -13.70 2.08 10.90
CA GLY A 121 -15.07 1.54 10.87
C GLY A 121 -15.53 1.08 9.48
N THR A 122 -14.65 0.48 8.69
CA THR A 122 -14.93 0.10 7.29
C THR A 122 -14.65 -1.38 7.00
N ALA A 123 -14.32 -2.18 8.02
CA ALA A 123 -13.80 -3.51 7.80
C ALA A 123 -14.88 -4.57 7.55
N GLY A 124 -15.99 -4.51 8.31
CA GLY A 124 -17.01 -5.57 8.35
C GLY A 124 -16.56 -6.83 9.10
N TYR A 125 -15.33 -6.85 9.61
CA TYR A 125 -14.78 -7.88 10.50
C TYR A 125 -14.55 -7.30 11.88
N ASN A 126 -15.14 -7.93 12.90
CA ASN A 126 -15.12 -7.43 14.28
C ASN A 126 -13.73 -7.08 14.82
N LEU A 127 -12.68 -7.84 14.45
CA LEU A 127 -11.31 -7.59 14.92
C LEU A 127 -10.85 -6.15 14.66
N TYR A 128 -11.20 -5.61 13.50
CA TYR A 128 -10.76 -4.28 13.07
C TYR A 128 -11.73 -3.17 13.50
N ASP A 129 -13.02 -3.46 13.60
CA ASP A 129 -14.04 -2.44 13.92
C ASP A 129 -14.26 -2.26 15.44
N ILE A 130 -13.81 -3.21 16.28
CA ILE A 130 -14.12 -3.20 17.73
C ILE A 130 -13.58 -1.96 18.45
N THR A 131 -12.36 -1.51 18.13
CA THR A 131 -11.78 -0.29 18.72
C THR A 131 -12.43 0.99 18.21
N ILE A 132 -13.13 0.90 17.08
CA ILE A 132 -13.89 2.00 16.47
C ILE A 132 -15.32 2.08 17.01
N SER A 133 -15.69 1.17 17.93
CA SER A 133 -17.07 0.96 18.38
C SER A 133 -18.03 0.52 17.27
N GLY A 134 -17.50 -0.08 16.19
CA GLY A 134 -18.27 -0.70 15.12
C GLY A 134 -18.07 -0.07 13.74
N PHE A 135 -18.98 -0.44 12.85
CA PHE A 135 -19.00 0.02 11.46
C PHE A 135 -19.55 1.45 11.33
N VAL A 136 -18.92 2.27 10.50
CA VAL A 136 -19.25 3.68 10.25
C VAL A 136 -19.66 3.83 8.78
N PRO A 137 -20.97 3.75 8.46
CA PRO A 137 -21.47 3.77 7.08
C PRO A 137 -21.02 5.00 6.29
N GLU A 138 -21.02 6.19 6.91
CA GLU A 138 -20.61 7.44 6.25
C GLU A 138 -19.17 7.38 5.73
N ASN A 139 -18.25 6.81 6.51
CA ASN A 139 -16.86 6.66 6.11
C ASN A 139 -16.69 5.59 5.01
N PHE A 140 -17.38 4.46 5.18
CA PHE A 140 -17.40 3.38 4.19
C PHE A 140 -17.91 3.88 2.83
N ASP A 141 -19.09 4.50 2.81
CA ASP A 141 -19.73 5.02 1.59
C ASP A 141 -18.84 6.06 0.91
N LYS A 142 -18.20 6.95 1.71
CA LYS A 142 -17.32 7.98 1.17
C LYS A 142 -16.06 7.42 0.52
N ILE A 143 -15.46 6.38 1.11
CA ILE A 143 -14.29 5.70 0.53
C ILE A 143 -14.69 4.95 -0.74
N VAL A 144 -15.77 4.17 -0.70
CA VAL A 144 -16.27 3.41 -1.86
C VAL A 144 -16.61 4.34 -3.02
N SER A 145 -17.42 5.38 -2.79
CA SER A 145 -17.84 6.29 -3.85
C SER A 145 -16.64 7.03 -4.44
N GLY A 146 -15.70 7.50 -3.61
CA GLY A 146 -14.52 8.20 -4.11
C GLY A 146 -13.57 7.30 -4.89
N ILE A 147 -13.46 6.01 -4.56
CA ILE A 147 -12.71 5.04 -5.38
C ILE A 147 -13.40 4.87 -6.75
N VAL A 148 -14.71 4.64 -6.78
CA VAL A 148 -15.47 4.47 -8.03
C VAL A 148 -15.40 5.73 -8.89
N GLU A 149 -15.50 6.91 -8.29
CA GLU A 149 -15.35 8.21 -8.96
C GLU A 149 -13.93 8.42 -9.49
N ALA A 150 -12.88 8.02 -8.76
CA ALA A 150 -11.51 8.11 -9.26
C ALA A 150 -11.29 7.19 -10.48
N ILE A 151 -11.86 5.98 -10.44
CA ILE A 151 -11.85 5.04 -11.58
C ILE A 151 -12.63 5.62 -12.76
N ASP A 152 -13.78 6.27 -12.54
CA ASP A 152 -14.54 6.94 -13.59
C ASP A 152 -13.77 8.11 -14.21
N ALA A 153 -13.14 8.94 -13.39
CA ALA A 153 -12.28 10.01 -13.87
C ALA A 153 -11.11 9.47 -14.71
N ALA A 154 -10.50 8.37 -14.29
CA ALA A 154 -9.44 7.70 -15.05
C ALA A 154 -9.98 7.07 -16.35
N HIS A 155 -11.12 6.38 -16.31
CA HIS A 155 -11.76 5.79 -17.47
C HIS A 155 -12.03 6.84 -18.56
N ASN A 156 -12.55 8.00 -18.17
CA ASN A 156 -12.89 9.08 -19.09
C ASN A 156 -11.69 9.93 -19.52
N SER A 157 -10.49 9.68 -18.99
CA SER A 157 -9.26 10.39 -19.35
C SER A 157 -8.27 9.53 -20.14
N LEU A 158 -8.71 8.40 -20.69
CA LEU A 158 -7.91 7.51 -21.53
C LEU A 158 -7.36 8.25 -22.76
N GLU A 159 -6.04 8.22 -22.91
CA GLU A 159 -5.35 8.69 -24.12
C GLU A 159 -4.14 7.81 -24.42
N ARG A 160 -3.61 7.87 -25.65
CA ARG A 160 -2.42 7.09 -26.02
C ARG A 160 -1.18 7.59 -25.29
N GLY A 161 -0.40 6.66 -24.76
CA GLY A 161 0.80 6.98 -24.00
C GLY A 161 1.76 5.81 -23.84
N VAL A 162 2.84 6.04 -23.08
CA VAL A 162 3.83 5.03 -22.74
C VAL A 162 4.07 5.01 -21.24
N ILE A 163 4.45 3.84 -20.74
CA ILE A 163 4.81 3.65 -19.33
C ILE A 163 6.31 3.46 -19.25
N ARG A 164 6.97 4.21 -18.36
CA ARG A 164 8.38 4.01 -18.05
C ARG A 164 8.57 3.57 -16.62
N TRP A 165 9.62 2.82 -16.35
CA TRP A 165 9.94 2.31 -15.02
C TRP A 165 11.37 2.67 -14.64
N ASN A 166 11.57 3.06 -13.39
CA ASN A 166 12.89 3.12 -12.79
C ASN A 166 12.82 2.93 -11.26
N LYS A 167 13.98 3.01 -10.62
CA LYS A 167 14.13 2.87 -9.17
C LYS A 167 15.29 3.69 -8.65
N GLY A 168 15.22 4.07 -7.38
CA GLY A 168 16.25 4.87 -6.70
C GLY A 168 16.16 4.72 -5.20
N GLU A 169 17.18 5.20 -4.48
CA GLU A 169 17.29 5.02 -3.04
C GLU A 169 16.69 6.20 -2.27
N VAL A 170 15.90 5.92 -1.24
CA VAL A 170 15.43 6.92 -0.28
C VAL A 170 16.37 6.95 0.91
N VAL A 171 17.21 7.98 0.95
CA VAL A 171 18.19 8.15 2.03
C VAL A 171 17.49 8.48 3.34
N LYS A 172 17.78 7.71 4.40
CA LYS A 172 17.15 7.83 5.72
C LYS A 172 15.61 7.73 5.65
N GLY A 173 15.07 6.89 4.77
CA GLY A 173 13.63 6.78 4.61
C GLY A 173 12.92 5.88 5.63
N GLY A 174 13.65 5.14 6.47
CA GLY A 174 13.06 4.33 7.54
C GLY A 174 14.10 3.60 8.40
N LYS A 175 13.65 2.96 9.47
CA LYS A 175 14.43 2.13 10.40
C LYS A 175 13.68 0.83 10.69
N ASN A 176 14.41 -0.29 10.78
CA ASN A 176 13.80 -1.56 11.20
C ASN A 176 13.38 -1.48 12.69
N ARG A 177 12.10 -1.76 12.97
CA ARG A 177 11.52 -1.75 14.32
C ARG A 177 11.46 -3.15 14.97
N SER A 178 11.84 -4.20 14.25
CA SER A 178 11.93 -5.56 14.77
C SER A 178 13.26 -6.26 14.40
N PRO A 179 14.43 -5.65 14.72
CA PRO A 179 15.73 -6.13 14.25
C PRO A 179 16.05 -7.54 14.73
N SER A 180 15.62 -7.95 15.93
CA SER A 180 15.81 -9.32 16.42
C SER A 180 15.06 -10.35 15.58
N ALA A 181 13.89 -10.02 15.04
CA ALA A 181 13.12 -10.89 14.15
C ALA A 181 13.80 -10.99 12.77
N TYR A 182 14.26 -9.86 12.20
CA TYR A 182 15.10 -9.89 11.00
C TYR A 182 16.37 -10.73 11.21
N LEU A 183 16.96 -10.65 12.41
CA LEU A 183 18.16 -11.41 12.74
C LEU A 183 17.91 -12.93 12.90
N ALA A 184 16.65 -13.38 12.96
CA ALA A 184 16.31 -14.79 12.96
C ALA A 184 16.33 -15.41 11.56
N ASN A 185 16.31 -14.60 10.49
CA ASN A 185 16.44 -15.09 9.11
C ASN A 185 17.83 -15.75 8.89
N PRO A 186 17.92 -16.79 8.02
CA PRO A 186 19.18 -17.44 7.70
C PRO A 186 20.29 -16.47 7.31
N ALA A 187 21.49 -16.67 7.87
CA ALA A 187 22.63 -15.79 7.61
C ALA A 187 22.99 -15.68 6.12
N SER A 188 22.83 -16.77 5.36
CA SER A 188 23.06 -16.80 3.91
C SER A 188 22.07 -15.96 3.12
N GLU A 189 20.82 -15.85 3.58
CA GLU A 189 19.80 -15.01 2.96
C GLU A 189 20.06 -13.54 3.24
N ARG A 190 20.33 -13.17 4.50
CA ARG A 190 20.63 -11.77 4.87
C ARG A 190 21.84 -11.21 4.13
N ALA A 191 22.82 -12.06 3.80
CA ALA A 191 24.01 -11.67 3.03
C ALA A 191 23.70 -11.23 1.58
N LEU A 192 22.49 -11.45 1.08
CA LEU A 192 22.03 -10.97 -0.22
C LEU A 192 21.58 -9.50 -0.21
N TYR A 193 21.45 -8.89 0.98
CA TYR A 193 20.93 -7.54 1.16
C TYR A 193 21.95 -6.65 1.88
N ASN A 194 21.89 -5.33 1.63
CA ASN A 194 22.82 -4.36 2.23
C ASN A 194 22.43 -3.95 3.66
N GLY A 195 21.24 -4.32 4.12
CA GLY A 195 20.69 -3.92 5.41
C GLY A 195 19.41 -4.67 5.75
N ASP A 196 18.76 -4.27 6.84
CA ASP A 196 17.51 -4.83 7.35
C ASP A 196 16.28 -4.01 6.94
N VAL A 197 16.44 -3.08 6.01
CA VAL A 197 15.38 -2.26 5.42
C VAL A 197 15.60 -2.21 3.90
N ASP A 198 14.53 -2.37 3.13
CA ASP A 198 14.55 -2.07 1.69
C ASP A 198 14.51 -0.55 1.49
N THR A 199 15.60 0.04 1.01
CA THR A 199 15.71 1.49 0.81
C THR A 199 15.32 1.93 -0.60
N THR A 200 14.92 1.00 -1.46
CA THR A 200 14.65 1.27 -2.87
C THR A 200 13.19 1.72 -3.10
N MET A 201 13.00 2.93 -3.60
CA MET A 201 11.76 3.37 -4.23
C MET A 201 11.70 2.88 -5.69
N ARG A 202 10.53 2.39 -6.11
CA ARG A 202 10.28 1.90 -7.47
C ARG A 202 9.13 2.70 -8.08
N ALA A 203 9.31 3.26 -9.26
CA ALA A 203 8.35 4.19 -9.86
C ALA A 203 7.97 3.79 -11.28
N LEU A 204 6.68 3.96 -11.58
CA LEU A 204 6.10 3.95 -12.92
C LEU A 204 5.75 5.39 -13.31
N HIS A 205 6.22 5.83 -14.48
CA HIS A 205 5.91 7.13 -15.04
C HIS A 205 4.95 6.94 -16.22
N PHE A 206 3.82 7.62 -16.16
CA PHE A 206 2.79 7.57 -17.19
C PHE A 206 2.90 8.81 -18.06
N LEU A 207 3.35 8.61 -19.30
CA LEU A 207 3.58 9.67 -20.27
C LEU A 207 2.49 9.62 -21.33
N GLY A 208 1.86 10.75 -21.60
CA GLY A 208 0.89 10.93 -22.68
C GLY A 208 1.54 11.22 -24.03
N GLU A 209 0.78 11.85 -24.92
CA GLU A 209 1.29 12.36 -26.20
C GLU A 209 2.43 13.37 -25.98
N GLU A 210 3.34 13.44 -26.95
CA GLU A 210 4.51 14.35 -26.94
C GLU A 210 5.45 14.21 -25.72
N GLY A 211 5.30 13.14 -24.93
CA GLY A 211 6.12 12.89 -23.74
C GLY A 211 5.68 13.68 -22.50
N LYS A 212 4.47 14.24 -22.48
CA LYS A 212 3.93 14.93 -21.30
C LYS A 212 3.72 13.94 -20.15
N LEU A 213 4.29 14.22 -18.99
CA LEU A 213 4.01 13.47 -17.76
C LEU A 213 2.57 13.73 -17.31
N ARG A 214 1.82 12.65 -17.02
CA ARG A 214 0.42 12.72 -16.56
C ARG A 214 0.22 12.13 -15.18
N GLY A 215 1.04 11.15 -14.83
CA GLY A 215 1.01 10.59 -13.50
C GLY A 215 2.24 9.77 -13.16
N VAL A 216 2.36 9.52 -11.87
CA VAL A 216 3.45 8.74 -11.28
C VAL A 216 2.83 7.79 -10.26
N LEU A 217 3.16 6.51 -10.36
CA LEU A 217 2.84 5.52 -9.34
C LEU A 217 4.13 4.93 -8.80
N ALA A 218 4.45 5.23 -7.55
CA ALA A 218 5.64 4.75 -6.87
C ALA A 218 5.31 3.85 -5.68
N PHE A 219 6.27 3.04 -5.28
CA PHE A 219 6.19 2.19 -4.09
C PHE A 219 7.46 2.35 -3.27
N TYR A 220 7.27 2.62 -1.97
CA TYR A 220 8.38 2.74 -1.03
C TYR A 220 8.01 2.12 0.33
N PRO A 221 8.84 1.20 0.88
CA PRO A 221 8.49 0.48 2.11
C PRO A 221 8.85 1.28 3.37
N VAL A 222 7.93 2.15 3.80
CA VAL A 222 7.94 2.77 5.13
C VAL A 222 6.51 2.91 5.62
N HIS A 223 6.27 2.64 6.91
CA HIS A 223 4.97 2.93 7.54
C HIS A 223 4.66 4.44 7.50
N PRO A 224 3.43 4.83 7.15
CA PRO A 224 2.93 6.19 7.37
C PRO A 224 2.39 6.35 8.80
N THR A 225 3.33 6.29 9.75
CA THR A 225 3.15 6.45 11.20
C THR A 225 4.05 7.57 11.75
N SER A 226 4.33 8.59 10.95
CA SER A 226 5.06 9.78 11.42
C SER A 226 4.17 10.63 12.35
N LEU A 227 2.88 10.70 12.05
CA LEU A 227 1.84 11.11 12.98
C LEU A 227 1.57 9.93 13.92
N THR A 228 1.82 10.15 15.21
CA THR A 228 1.60 9.14 16.25
C THR A 228 0.14 9.14 16.71
N TRP A 229 -0.24 8.18 17.56
CA TRP A 229 -1.55 8.05 18.20
C TRP A 229 -2.05 9.29 18.99
N LYS A 230 -1.20 10.31 19.16
CA LYS A 230 -1.57 11.61 19.75
C LYS A 230 -2.19 12.59 18.72
N ASN A 231 -2.13 12.24 17.45
CA ASN A 231 -2.70 13.04 16.38
C ASN A 231 -4.21 12.81 16.32
N HIS A 232 -4.96 13.89 16.10
CA HIS A 232 -6.40 13.85 15.92
C HIS A 232 -6.82 14.49 14.57
N LEU A 233 -5.86 14.78 13.70
CA LEU A 233 -6.13 15.41 12.40
C LEU A 233 -6.02 14.38 11.28
N ILE A 234 -7.03 14.32 10.42
CA ILE A 234 -7.00 13.46 9.24
C ILE A 234 -5.83 13.84 8.32
N SER A 235 -5.07 12.85 7.85
CA SER A 235 -3.88 13.05 7.02
C SER A 235 -3.48 11.79 6.23
N GLY A 236 -2.91 11.99 5.04
CA GLY A 236 -2.17 10.94 4.31
C GLY A 236 -0.76 10.67 4.88
N ASP A 237 -0.39 11.28 6.01
CA ASP A 237 0.90 11.14 6.70
C ASP A 237 2.10 11.47 5.76
N ASN A 238 3.25 10.81 5.94
CA ASN A 238 4.46 11.09 5.17
C ASN A 238 4.31 10.79 3.67
N LYS A 239 3.51 9.79 3.28
CA LYS A 239 3.23 9.48 1.87
C LYS A 239 2.36 10.54 1.23
N GLY A 240 1.26 10.91 1.88
CA GLY A 240 0.36 11.96 1.40
C GLY A 240 1.04 13.32 1.30
N TYR A 241 1.98 13.64 2.21
CA TYR A 241 2.79 14.85 2.10
C TYR A 241 3.74 14.81 0.90
N ALA A 242 4.40 13.68 0.65
CA ALA A 242 5.28 13.50 -0.50
C ALA A 242 4.53 13.61 -1.84
N GLU A 243 3.35 13.00 -1.93
CA GLU A 243 2.45 13.13 -3.08
C GLU A 243 2.03 14.59 -3.29
N PHE A 244 1.60 15.28 -2.22
CA PHE A 244 1.22 16.69 -2.28
C PHE A 244 2.34 17.58 -2.83
N LEU A 245 3.58 17.44 -2.33
CA LEU A 245 4.70 18.25 -2.80
C LEU A 245 4.94 18.11 -4.31
N LEU A 246 4.83 16.89 -4.84
CA LEU A 246 5.07 16.64 -6.26
C LEU A 246 3.87 17.07 -7.13
N GLU A 247 2.64 16.89 -6.65
CA GLU A 247 1.43 17.36 -7.32
C GLU A 247 1.32 18.91 -7.33
N ASP A 248 1.86 19.59 -6.31
CA ASP A 248 1.91 21.06 -6.25
C ASP A 248 2.98 21.64 -7.19
N GLU A 249 4.11 20.95 -7.34
CA GLU A 249 5.19 21.35 -8.26
C GLU A 249 4.84 21.11 -9.73
N LEU A 250 4.15 20.02 -10.04
CA LEU A 250 3.91 19.56 -11.42
C LEU A 250 2.51 19.90 -11.92
N ASP A 251 2.43 20.56 -13.07
CA ASP A 251 1.15 20.93 -13.68
C ASP A 251 0.37 19.69 -14.16
N ASN A 252 -0.83 19.49 -13.58
CA ASN A 252 -1.78 18.44 -13.98
C ASN A 252 -1.20 17.01 -13.93
N VAL A 253 -0.34 16.71 -12.96
CA VAL A 253 0.19 15.36 -12.70
C VAL A 253 -0.45 14.77 -11.45
N ILE A 254 -0.90 13.52 -11.52
CA ILE A 254 -1.41 12.78 -10.34
C ILE A 254 -0.31 11.84 -9.82
N VAL A 255 -0.03 11.91 -8.53
CA VAL A 255 1.08 11.16 -7.90
C VAL A 255 0.56 10.24 -6.82
N GLY A 256 0.74 8.94 -7.00
CA GLY A 256 0.47 7.93 -5.96
C GLY A 256 1.76 7.33 -5.44
N ILE A 257 1.93 7.28 -4.12
CA ILE A 257 3.03 6.58 -3.46
C ILE A 257 2.42 5.50 -2.55
N GLY A 258 2.50 4.25 -2.99
CA GLY A 258 2.08 3.09 -2.22
C GLY A 258 3.10 2.67 -1.16
N ILE A 259 2.60 1.95 -0.14
CA ILE A 259 3.43 1.09 0.71
C ILE A 259 3.88 -0.17 -0.07
N SER A 260 4.92 -0.83 0.44
CA SER A 260 5.40 -2.14 -0.05
C SER A 260 5.63 -3.05 1.17
N ASN A 261 6.71 -3.81 1.21
CA ASN A 261 7.22 -4.60 2.32
C ASN A 261 7.73 -3.75 3.50
N ALA A 262 6.84 -3.00 4.15
CA ALA A 262 7.19 -2.06 5.22
C ALA A 262 6.81 -2.53 6.63
N ALA A 263 6.36 -3.78 6.80
CA ALA A 263 5.78 -4.31 8.05
C ALA A 263 6.61 -3.97 9.31
N ASP A 264 7.93 -4.08 9.19
CA ASP A 264 8.93 -3.83 10.23
C ASP A 264 9.73 -2.53 9.97
N VAL A 265 9.26 -1.64 9.10
CA VAL A 265 9.95 -0.38 8.75
C VAL A 265 9.18 0.82 9.30
N SER A 266 9.72 1.40 10.36
CA SER A 266 9.25 2.64 10.99
C SER A 266 9.80 3.88 10.27
N PRO A 267 9.01 4.97 10.13
CA PRO A 267 9.52 6.27 9.69
C PRO A 267 10.27 7.02 10.80
N ASN A 268 10.15 6.57 12.05
CA ASN A 268 10.66 7.22 13.24
C ASN A 268 12.10 6.73 13.55
N LEU A 269 13.10 7.55 13.19
CA LEU A 269 14.50 7.10 13.22
C LEU A 269 15.17 7.21 14.60
N ILE A 270 14.60 7.95 15.54
CA ILE A 270 15.23 8.21 16.83
C ILE A 270 14.69 7.25 17.89
N ASP A 271 15.60 6.46 18.47
CA ASP A 271 15.30 5.59 19.60
C ASP A 271 15.25 6.38 20.92
N ASN A 272 14.18 6.24 21.69
CA ASN A 272 14.04 6.89 22.99
C ASN A 272 14.76 6.13 24.12
N GLY A 273 15.17 4.88 23.89
CA GLY A 273 15.78 4.01 24.89
C GLY A 273 14.80 3.40 25.89
N ASP A 274 13.50 3.61 25.68
CA ASP A 274 12.40 3.08 26.49
C ASP A 274 11.48 2.13 25.70
N GLY A 275 11.95 1.67 24.53
CA GLY A 275 11.18 0.82 23.63
C GLY A 275 10.22 1.59 22.71
N THR A 276 10.32 2.92 22.63
CA THR A 276 9.57 3.73 21.66
C THR A 276 10.49 4.49 20.70
N TYR A 277 10.00 4.73 19.49
CA TYR A 277 10.68 5.58 18.52
C TYR A 277 10.00 6.95 18.41
N ARG A 278 10.77 7.96 18.03
CA ARG A 278 10.28 9.28 17.69
C ARG A 278 10.86 9.76 16.36
N GLY A 279 10.12 10.62 15.68
CA GLY A 279 10.57 11.30 14.47
C GLY A 279 11.67 12.35 14.76
N GLU A 280 12.30 12.83 13.69
CA GLU A 280 13.38 13.82 13.76
C GLU A 280 12.89 15.27 13.89
N GLY A 281 11.60 15.52 13.64
CA GLY A 281 11.00 16.85 13.74
C GLY A 281 10.73 17.25 15.19
N ASN A 282 10.52 18.56 15.43
CA ASN A 282 10.10 19.04 16.77
C ASN A 282 8.64 18.69 17.07
N THR A 283 7.85 18.41 16.02
CA THR A 283 6.47 17.91 16.10
C THR A 283 6.32 16.67 15.23
N THR A 284 5.23 15.93 15.43
CA THR A 284 4.87 14.79 14.58
C THR A 284 4.59 15.24 13.14
N ILE A 285 3.95 16.40 12.95
CA ILE A 285 3.75 17.01 11.62
C ILE A 285 5.09 17.28 10.95
N GLN A 286 6.04 17.94 11.63
CA GLN A 286 7.39 18.16 11.08
C GLN A 286 8.12 16.85 10.78
N SER A 287 7.87 15.79 11.57
CA SER A 287 8.44 14.48 11.30
C SER A 287 7.86 13.85 10.03
N ALA A 288 6.54 13.96 9.82
CA ALA A 288 5.87 13.53 8.60
C ALA A 288 6.39 14.32 7.39
N GLU A 289 6.60 15.64 7.54
CA GLU A 289 7.17 16.50 6.50
C GLU A 289 8.61 16.09 6.13
N ILE A 290 9.46 15.79 7.12
CA ILE A 290 10.85 15.36 6.89
C ILE A 290 10.88 14.03 6.11
N VAL A 291 10.09 13.04 6.54
CA VAL A 291 10.07 11.71 5.88
C VAL A 291 9.39 11.79 4.51
N GLY A 292 8.32 12.57 4.39
CA GLY A 292 7.67 12.80 3.10
C GLY A 292 8.59 13.54 2.13
N LYS A 293 9.35 14.54 2.61
CA LYS A 293 10.33 15.25 1.78
C LYS A 293 11.41 14.32 1.22
N ARG A 294 11.86 13.31 1.98
CA ARG A 294 12.82 12.30 1.50
C ARG A 294 12.24 11.43 0.38
N GLN A 295 10.98 11.02 0.52
CA GLN A 295 10.27 10.28 -0.53
C GLN A 295 10.09 11.14 -1.79
N TYR A 296 9.65 12.40 -1.61
CA TYR A 296 9.56 13.38 -2.69
C TYR A 296 10.90 13.60 -3.40
N ASP A 297 11.99 13.79 -2.65
CA ASP A 297 13.32 14.06 -3.24
C ASP A 297 13.81 12.88 -4.09
N ALA A 298 13.61 11.65 -3.61
CA ALA A 298 13.93 10.47 -4.37
C ALA A 298 13.06 10.36 -5.65
N LEU A 299 11.75 10.58 -5.53
CA LEU A 299 10.84 10.48 -6.67
C LEU A 299 11.08 11.58 -7.71
N SER A 300 11.32 12.82 -7.28
CA SER A 300 11.66 13.94 -8.14
C SER A 300 12.98 13.70 -8.89
N ALA A 301 13.98 13.12 -8.23
CA ALA A 301 15.22 12.70 -8.88
C ALA A 301 14.97 11.62 -9.95
N LEU A 302 14.06 10.68 -9.70
CA LEU A 302 13.70 9.63 -10.66
C LEU A 302 13.05 10.18 -11.94
N LEU A 303 12.33 11.29 -11.87
CA LEU A 303 11.77 11.94 -13.07
C LEU A 303 12.84 12.41 -14.06
N ASN A 304 14.05 12.69 -13.56
CA ASN A 304 15.18 13.21 -14.34
C ASN A 304 16.26 12.15 -14.62
N THR A 305 16.02 10.91 -14.22
CA THR A 305 16.96 9.79 -14.38
C THR A 305 16.54 8.89 -15.55
N GLU A 306 17.50 8.19 -16.16
CA GLU A 306 17.19 7.17 -17.16
C GLU A 306 16.15 6.18 -16.62
N SER A 307 15.19 5.84 -17.48
CA SER A 307 14.12 4.91 -17.17
C SER A 307 13.97 3.90 -18.28
N GLU A 308 13.49 2.72 -17.96
CA GLU A 308 13.19 1.66 -18.91
C GLU A 308 11.81 1.89 -19.51
N LEU A 309 11.65 1.64 -20.81
CA LEU A 309 10.33 1.64 -21.44
C LEU A 309 9.64 0.29 -21.18
N ILE A 310 8.46 0.30 -20.58
CA ILE A 310 7.66 -0.91 -20.38
C ILE A 310 6.98 -1.31 -21.69
N GLN A 311 7.21 -2.55 -22.12
CA GLN A 311 6.64 -3.13 -23.33
C GLN A 311 6.06 -4.52 -23.02
N GLY A 312 5.01 -4.90 -23.76
CA GLY A 312 4.39 -6.21 -23.66
C GLY A 312 2.89 -6.11 -23.42
N SER A 313 2.24 -7.27 -23.29
CA SER A 313 0.80 -7.34 -23.03
C SER A 313 0.47 -7.25 -21.54
N ILE A 314 -0.72 -6.74 -21.26
CA ILE A 314 -1.26 -6.68 -19.89
C ILE A 314 -1.94 -8.01 -19.57
N VAL A 315 -1.59 -8.58 -18.41
CA VAL A 315 -2.25 -9.78 -17.87
C VAL A 315 -2.52 -9.54 -16.40
N ALA A 316 -3.74 -9.80 -15.98
CA ALA A 316 -4.15 -9.75 -14.58
C ALA A 316 -4.79 -11.08 -14.19
N LYS A 317 -4.49 -11.55 -12.97
CA LYS A 317 -4.98 -12.82 -12.43
C LYS A 317 -5.26 -12.63 -10.95
N LEU A 318 -6.43 -13.08 -10.51
CA LEU A 318 -6.83 -13.08 -9.12
C LEU A 318 -7.36 -14.48 -8.74
N SER A 319 -7.04 -14.89 -7.52
CA SER A 319 -7.57 -16.09 -6.90
C SER A 319 -8.00 -15.79 -5.47
N TYR A 320 -9.21 -16.23 -5.12
CA TYR A 320 -9.63 -16.31 -3.72
C TYR A 320 -9.12 -17.62 -3.13
N VAL A 321 -8.40 -17.53 -2.02
CA VAL A 321 -7.82 -18.67 -1.34
C VAL A 321 -8.36 -18.73 0.08
N ASP A 322 -8.86 -19.89 0.49
CA ASP A 322 -9.20 -20.15 1.89
C ASP A 322 -7.90 -20.44 2.66
N PHE A 323 -7.41 -19.42 3.37
CA PHE A 323 -6.19 -19.49 4.17
C PHE A 323 -6.34 -20.29 5.47
N SER A 324 -7.53 -20.82 5.80
CA SER A 324 -7.74 -21.54 7.05
C SER A 324 -7.05 -22.91 7.13
N ASN A 325 -6.65 -23.49 5.98
CA ASN A 325 -6.02 -24.81 5.89
C ASN A 325 -5.28 -25.04 4.55
N VAL A 326 -4.42 -24.11 4.13
CA VAL A 326 -3.61 -24.25 2.91
C VAL A 326 -2.47 -25.23 3.18
N SER A 327 -2.30 -26.24 2.31
CA SER A 327 -1.17 -27.19 2.40
C SER A 327 0.06 -26.66 1.68
N LEU A 328 1.23 -26.81 2.29
CA LEU A 328 2.55 -26.46 1.75
C LEU A 328 3.24 -27.74 1.26
N THR A 329 3.48 -27.87 -0.04
CA THR A 329 3.99 -29.11 -0.67
C THR A 329 5.50 -29.11 -0.90
N GLU A 330 6.18 -27.97 -0.80
CA GLU A 330 7.60 -27.79 -1.15
C GLU A 330 8.46 -27.22 -0.02
N THR A 331 8.00 -27.31 1.23
CA THR A 331 8.77 -26.82 2.38
C THR A 331 9.69 -27.90 2.94
N ASN A 332 10.99 -27.57 3.12
CA ASN A 332 11.89 -28.32 3.98
C ASN A 332 11.49 -28.05 5.43
N VAL A 333 10.43 -28.72 5.88
CA VAL A 333 9.91 -28.60 7.23
C VAL A 333 10.95 -29.14 8.22
N MET A 334 11.53 -28.24 9.01
CA MET A 334 12.43 -28.60 10.11
C MET A 334 11.60 -28.91 11.36
N GLY A 335 11.40 -30.20 11.67
CA GLY A 335 10.74 -30.63 12.91
C GLY A 335 9.64 -31.66 12.70
N ASN A 336 9.07 -32.16 13.81
CA ASN A 336 8.01 -33.18 13.82
C ASN A 336 6.64 -32.57 14.14
N ASP A 337 6.41 -31.32 13.73
CA ASP A 337 5.22 -30.54 14.02
C ASP A 337 4.13 -30.80 12.97
N SER A 338 2.93 -31.17 13.45
CA SER A 338 1.77 -31.49 12.63
C SER A 338 1.21 -30.31 11.82
N TYR A 339 1.57 -29.07 12.18
CA TYR A 339 1.17 -27.85 11.46
C TYR A 339 2.23 -27.31 10.52
N ALA A 340 3.44 -27.84 10.56
CA ALA A 340 4.54 -27.20 9.86
C ALA A 340 4.50 -27.33 8.32
N ASN A 341 3.52 -28.07 7.76
CA ASN A 341 3.22 -28.13 6.34
C ASN A 341 1.86 -27.54 5.95
N ARG A 342 1.21 -26.75 6.82
CA ARG A 342 -0.08 -26.12 6.49
C ARG A 342 -0.27 -24.78 7.21
N THR A 343 -1.23 -23.96 6.76
CA THR A 343 -1.70 -22.81 7.53
C THR A 343 -2.73 -23.22 8.60
N CYS A 344 -2.89 -22.38 9.62
CA CYS A 344 -3.98 -22.49 10.59
C CYS A 344 -5.11 -21.50 10.29
N ARG A 345 -6.24 -21.67 10.99
CA ARG A 345 -7.19 -20.57 11.19
C ARG A 345 -6.50 -19.40 11.88
N ALA A 346 -6.97 -18.18 11.61
CA ALA A 346 -6.42 -16.97 12.18
C ALA A 346 -6.45 -17.01 13.72
N VAL A 347 -5.28 -16.79 14.32
CA VAL A 347 -5.06 -16.64 15.76
C VAL A 347 -4.09 -15.49 15.96
N VAL A 348 -4.34 -14.66 16.96
CA VAL A 348 -3.48 -13.53 17.31
C VAL A 348 -2.81 -13.85 18.65
N GLY A 349 -1.47 -13.84 18.66
CA GLY A 349 -0.69 -14.07 19.87
C GLY A 349 -0.72 -12.89 20.82
N GLN A 350 -0.39 -13.13 22.10
CA GLN A 350 -0.45 -12.09 23.15
C GLN A 350 0.34 -10.82 22.81
N ASN A 351 1.50 -10.96 22.13
CA ASN A 351 2.41 -9.85 21.82
C ASN A 351 1.79 -8.85 20.85
N PHE A 352 0.67 -9.19 20.19
CA PHE A 352 -0.15 -8.20 19.47
C PHE A 352 -0.58 -7.04 20.37
N ALA A 353 -0.91 -7.31 21.63
CA ALA A 353 -1.31 -6.29 22.60
C ALA A 353 -0.15 -5.37 23.05
N ALA A 354 1.11 -5.73 22.76
CA ALA A 354 2.26 -4.89 23.10
C ALA A 354 2.39 -3.64 22.20
N GLY A 355 1.73 -3.64 21.04
CA GLY A 355 1.98 -2.67 19.98
C GLY A 355 3.42 -2.76 19.46
N THR A 356 3.94 -1.65 18.96
CA THR A 356 5.32 -1.54 18.45
C THR A 356 6.00 -0.29 18.99
N GLU A 357 7.23 -0.03 18.55
CA GLU A 357 7.98 1.19 18.83
C GLU A 357 7.29 2.46 18.32
N ASP A 358 6.44 2.35 17.29
CA ASP A 358 5.69 3.48 16.71
C ASP A 358 4.39 3.80 17.47
N GLY A 359 3.92 2.85 18.28
CA GLY A 359 2.65 2.93 19.00
C GLY A 359 2.55 1.76 19.97
N ARG A 360 2.89 2.01 21.24
CA ARG A 360 2.85 0.99 22.28
C ARG A 360 1.42 0.76 22.73
N GLY A 361 1.07 -0.52 22.88
CA GLY A 361 -0.19 -0.91 23.52
C GLY A 361 -0.17 -0.47 24.98
N THR A 362 -1.33 -0.01 25.46
CA THR A 362 -1.49 0.55 26.82
C THR A 362 -1.92 -0.50 27.84
N GLU A 363 -2.24 -1.73 27.40
CA GLU A 363 -2.88 -2.74 28.22
C GLU A 363 -2.02 -4.01 28.43
N ALA A 364 -2.09 -4.55 29.65
CA ALA A 364 -1.69 -5.92 30.05
C ALA A 364 -0.19 -6.27 30.30
N ASN A 365 0.72 -5.31 30.53
CA ASN A 365 2.15 -5.61 30.82
C ASN A 365 2.76 -6.61 29.80
N VAL A 366 2.33 -6.53 28.54
CA VAL A 366 2.83 -7.38 27.47
C VAL A 366 4.00 -6.68 26.81
N THR A 367 5.07 -7.43 26.58
CA THR A 367 6.25 -6.94 25.87
C THR A 367 6.46 -7.74 24.59
N GLU A 368 6.87 -7.05 23.53
CA GLU A 368 7.26 -7.72 22.29
C GLU A 368 8.33 -8.78 22.53
N GLY A 369 8.26 -9.87 21.79
CA GLY A 369 9.23 -10.96 21.87
C GLY A 369 9.15 -11.86 23.11
N ASP A 370 8.28 -11.61 24.10
CA ASP A 370 8.08 -12.57 25.20
C ASP A 370 7.24 -13.75 24.68
N LEU A 371 7.88 -14.92 24.62
CA LEU A 371 7.25 -16.16 24.18
C LEU A 371 6.59 -16.93 25.33
N ARG A 372 6.77 -16.48 26.58
CA ARG A 372 6.14 -17.11 27.74
C ARG A 372 4.70 -16.65 27.84
N PRO A 373 3.74 -17.57 28.09
CA PRO A 373 2.35 -17.17 28.30
C PRO A 373 2.22 -16.15 29.43
N ASN A 374 1.55 -15.02 29.17
CA ASN A 374 1.20 -14.05 30.19
C ASN A 374 0.16 -14.67 31.14
N GLU A 375 0.54 -14.90 32.39
CA GLU A 375 -0.30 -15.61 33.37
C GLU A 375 -1.65 -14.92 33.61
N GLN A 376 -1.72 -13.59 33.53
CA GLN A 376 -2.95 -12.84 33.70
C GLN A 376 -3.90 -13.07 32.52
N LEU A 377 -3.39 -13.00 31.29
CA LEU A 377 -4.18 -13.26 30.08
C LEU A 377 -4.64 -14.72 30.01
N VAL A 378 -3.78 -15.67 30.40
CA VAL A 378 -4.16 -17.10 30.48
C VAL A 378 -5.27 -17.31 31.50
N SER A 379 -5.16 -16.70 32.69
CA SER A 379 -6.16 -16.81 33.74
C SER A 379 -7.50 -16.20 33.33
N LEU A 380 -7.47 -15.01 32.71
CA LEU A 380 -8.67 -14.33 32.20
C LEU A 380 -9.32 -15.10 31.05
N GLY A 381 -8.51 -15.61 30.11
CA GLY A 381 -8.98 -16.46 29.01
C GLY A 381 -9.67 -17.72 29.53
N ALA A 382 -9.06 -18.42 30.49
CA ALA A 382 -9.62 -19.63 31.09
C ALA A 382 -10.96 -19.40 31.81
N LEU A 383 -11.20 -18.20 32.34
CA LEU A 383 -12.48 -17.81 32.96
C LEU A 383 -13.58 -17.55 31.94
N LEU A 384 -13.22 -17.11 30.72
CA LEU A 384 -14.17 -16.81 29.64
C LEU A 384 -14.48 -18.05 28.81
N GLN A 385 -13.44 -18.77 28.37
CA GLN A 385 -13.56 -19.97 27.57
C GLN A 385 -12.23 -20.76 27.56
N GLU A 386 -12.28 -22.07 27.77
CA GLU A 386 -11.07 -22.90 27.61
C GLU A 386 -10.53 -22.79 26.18
N THR A 387 -9.24 -22.50 26.03
CA THR A 387 -8.57 -22.42 24.72
C THR A 387 -8.81 -23.73 23.95
N PRO A 388 -9.47 -23.68 22.78
CA PRO A 388 -9.78 -24.86 22.01
C PRO A 388 -8.53 -25.64 21.62
N LYS A 389 -8.64 -26.98 21.55
CA LYS A 389 -7.51 -27.85 21.19
C LYS A 389 -6.85 -27.44 19.87
N TRP A 390 -7.63 -27.09 18.85
CA TRP A 390 -7.09 -26.69 17.55
C TRP A 390 -6.22 -25.41 17.61
N VAL A 391 -6.46 -24.51 18.59
CA VAL A 391 -5.62 -23.32 18.83
C VAL A 391 -4.33 -23.73 19.51
N LYS A 392 -4.41 -24.63 20.49
CA LYS A 392 -3.23 -25.17 21.20
C LYS A 392 -2.32 -25.97 20.26
N ASP A 393 -2.91 -26.65 19.28
CA ASP A 393 -2.17 -27.50 18.36
C ASP A 393 -1.46 -26.69 17.24
N CYS A 394 -1.88 -25.44 16.95
CA CYS A 394 -1.46 -24.62 15.78
C CYS A 394 -0.02 -24.03 15.82
#